data_AF-A0A820EHY1-F1
#
_entry.id   AF-A0A820EHY1-F1
#
_cell.length_a   1.000
_cell.length_b   1.000
_cell.length_c   1.000
_cell.angle_alpha   90.00
_cell.angle_beta   90.00
_cell.angle_gamma   90.00
#
_symmetry.space_group_name_H-M   'P 1'
#
loop_
_entity.id
_entity.type
_entity.pdbx_description
1 polymer ?
#
loop_
_entity_poly.entity_id
_entity_poly.type
_entity_poly.pdbx_seq_one_letter_code
_entity_poly.pdbx_strand_id
1 'polypeptide(L)'
;MSKRTNFFSEILVSSRVIVNDLGEDSEAHAAKLIEVIILQCQDNMSAALPAIVQLIAQRFQREIVTSELRLMLIQVFIVILWLNPDRFFQTLNTVAANDPSTQSTIANFFNQWMTDCELFAGIHDRRVSALGLCTLLRIDSKYYSAISNLVPKILPNCIHIYQGLMKTYQHNNDDDSDDDTDNDDDSVPSEIDDGEDENIQHEDDFLEKLKGK
;
A
#
# COMPACT_ATOMS: atom_id res chain seq x y z
N MET A 1 -26.62 -7.36 8.13
CA MET A 1 -26.24 -6.79 9.45
C MET A 1 -25.04 -7.52 10.07
N SER A 2 -24.96 -8.86 10.02
CA SER A 2 -23.84 -9.64 10.62
C SER A 2 -22.44 -9.28 10.07
N LYS A 3 -22.26 -9.08 8.76
CA LYS A 3 -20.95 -8.65 8.21
C LYS A 3 -20.51 -7.25 8.67
N ARG A 4 -21.44 -6.31 8.89
CA ARG A 4 -21.11 -4.91 9.26
C ARG A 4 -20.56 -4.80 10.68
N THR A 5 -21.05 -5.60 11.62
CA THR A 5 -20.59 -5.56 13.02
C THR A 5 -19.15 -6.06 13.15
N ASN A 6 -18.76 -7.03 12.32
CA ASN A 6 -17.44 -7.64 12.36
C ASN A 6 -16.34 -6.65 11.92
N PHE A 7 -16.57 -5.87 10.85
CA PHE A 7 -15.57 -4.89 10.37
C PHE A 7 -15.27 -3.78 11.38
N PHE A 8 -16.30 -3.21 12.02
CA PHE A 8 -16.06 -2.20 13.06
C PHE A 8 -15.33 -2.77 14.27
N SER A 9 -15.59 -4.03 14.64
CA SER A 9 -14.82 -4.69 15.69
C SER A 9 -13.37 -4.95 15.29
N GLU A 10 -13.10 -5.34 14.04
CA GLU A 10 -11.75 -5.58 13.53
C GLU A 10 -10.94 -4.29 13.48
N ILE A 11 -11.51 -3.20 12.94
CA ILE A 11 -10.89 -1.86 12.97
C ILE A 11 -10.57 -1.46 14.40
N LEU A 12 -11.50 -1.68 15.33
CA LEU A 12 -11.30 -1.31 16.74
C LEU A 12 -10.17 -2.12 17.38
N VAL A 13 -10.07 -3.42 17.07
CA VAL A 13 -9.00 -4.29 17.56
C VAL A 13 -7.65 -3.82 17.01
N SER A 14 -7.51 -3.66 15.70
CA SER A 14 -6.25 -3.17 15.09
C SER A 14 -5.88 -1.79 15.61
N SER A 15 -6.87 -0.90 15.76
CA SER A 15 -6.64 0.43 16.30
C SER A 15 -6.11 0.38 17.73
N ARG A 16 -6.63 -0.53 18.57
CA ARG A 16 -6.14 -0.73 19.94
C ARG A 16 -4.71 -1.24 19.99
N VAL A 17 -4.30 -2.10 19.07
CA VAL A 17 -2.91 -2.59 19.00
C VAL A 17 -1.95 -1.42 18.80
N ILE A 18 -2.27 -0.50 17.88
CA ILE A 18 -1.46 0.69 17.61
C ILE A 18 -1.51 1.70 18.77
N VAL A 19 -2.68 1.90 19.38
CA VAL A 19 -2.83 2.83 20.52
C VAL A 19 -2.07 2.36 21.76
N ASN A 20 -2.07 1.05 22.01
CA ASN A 20 -1.46 0.46 23.21
C ASN A 20 0.04 0.16 23.05
N ASP A 21 0.63 0.46 21.88
CA ASP A 21 2.06 0.29 21.63
C ASP A 21 2.57 -1.13 21.94
N LEU A 22 1.85 -2.14 21.43
CA LEU A 22 2.11 -3.55 21.76
C LEU A 22 3.36 -4.14 21.08
N GLY A 23 4.17 -3.31 20.40
CA GLY A 23 5.37 -3.70 19.67
C GLY A 23 5.19 -3.61 18.16
N GLU A 24 6.27 -3.24 17.46
CA GLU A 24 6.20 -2.89 16.03
C GLU A 24 5.72 -4.02 15.13
N ASP A 25 6.03 -5.27 15.46
CA ASP A 25 5.55 -6.46 14.75
C ASP A 25 4.01 -6.53 14.79
N SER A 26 3.42 -6.42 15.99
CA SER A 26 1.96 -6.41 16.15
C SER A 26 1.31 -5.19 15.49
N GLU A 27 1.96 -4.03 15.56
CA GLU A 27 1.51 -2.82 14.88
C GLU A 27 1.57 -2.96 13.35
N ALA A 28 2.55 -3.68 12.81
CA ALA A 28 2.68 -3.92 11.38
C ALA A 28 1.51 -4.76 10.86
N HIS A 29 1.20 -5.87 11.55
CA HIS A 29 0.03 -6.69 11.26
C HIS A 29 -1.28 -5.90 11.40
N ALA A 30 -1.39 -5.04 12.41
CA ALA A 30 -2.57 -4.19 12.58
C ALA A 30 -2.73 -3.17 11.45
N ALA A 31 -1.63 -2.54 11.01
CA ALA A 31 -1.63 -1.62 9.88
C ALA A 31 -1.98 -2.34 8.57
N LYS A 32 -1.46 -3.56 8.35
CA LYS A 32 -1.81 -4.39 7.20
C LYS A 32 -3.31 -4.75 7.19
N LEU A 33 -3.87 -5.13 8.33
CA LEU A 33 -5.31 -5.40 8.42
C LEU A 33 -6.14 -4.14 8.17
N ILE A 34 -5.72 -2.97 8.65
CA ILE A 34 -6.39 -1.69 8.36
C ILE A 34 -6.38 -1.40 6.86
N GLU A 35 -5.26 -1.64 6.18
CA GLU A 35 -5.12 -1.47 4.73
C GLU A 35 -6.13 -2.33 3.97
N VAL A 36 -6.19 -3.63 4.29
CA VAL A 36 -7.16 -4.58 3.70
C VAL A 36 -8.60 -4.14 3.97
N ILE A 37 -8.93 -3.72 5.19
CA ILE A 37 -10.29 -3.27 5.52
C ILE A 37 -10.67 -2.03 4.70
N ILE A 38 -9.76 -1.08 4.50
CA ILE A 38 -10.02 0.10 3.68
C ILE A 38 -10.32 -0.29 2.23
N LEU A 39 -9.52 -1.20 1.66
CA LEU A 39 -9.72 -1.70 0.30
C LEU A 39 -11.07 -2.40 0.12
N GLN A 40 -11.46 -3.23 1.08
CA GLN A 40 -12.66 -4.08 0.99
C GLN A 40 -13.95 -3.35 1.41
N CYS A 41 -13.87 -2.29 2.22
CA CYS A 41 -15.04 -1.64 2.83
C CYS A 41 -15.32 -0.21 2.35
N GLN A 42 -14.81 0.20 1.18
CA GLN A 42 -14.80 1.58 0.68
C GLN A 42 -16.10 2.38 0.94
N ASP A 43 -17.27 1.81 0.63
CA ASP A 43 -18.58 2.48 0.79
C ASP A 43 -18.95 2.75 2.27
N ASN A 44 -18.45 1.93 3.19
CA ASN A 44 -18.78 1.99 4.62
C ASN A 44 -17.69 2.65 5.48
N MET A 45 -16.52 2.94 4.91
CA MET A 45 -15.38 3.50 5.64
C MET A 45 -15.45 5.01 5.83
N SER A 46 -16.40 5.67 5.19
CA SER A 46 -16.49 7.13 5.16
C SER A 46 -16.48 7.81 6.53
N ALA A 47 -17.17 7.23 7.52
CA ALA A 47 -17.26 7.76 8.89
C ALA A 47 -16.04 7.41 9.76
N ALA A 48 -15.39 6.26 9.50
CA ALA A 48 -14.26 5.78 10.28
C ALA A 48 -12.90 6.33 9.78
N LEU A 49 -12.83 6.72 8.50
CA LEU A 49 -11.59 7.12 7.86
C LEU A 49 -10.84 8.25 8.58
N PRO A 50 -11.48 9.34 9.07
CA PRO A 50 -10.74 10.38 9.79
C PRO A 50 -10.04 9.89 11.06
N ALA A 51 -10.70 9.00 11.82
CA ALA A 51 -10.11 8.42 13.02
C ALA A 51 -8.94 7.50 12.70
N ILE A 52 -9.05 6.70 11.64
CA ILE A 52 -7.97 5.84 11.17
C ILE A 52 -6.78 6.68 10.70
N VAL A 53 -7.02 7.69 9.86
CA VAL A 53 -5.96 8.58 9.36
C VAL A 53 -5.26 9.29 10.51
N GLN A 54 -6.01 9.75 11.51
CA GLN A 54 -5.41 10.34 12.71
C GLN A 54 -4.51 9.35 13.45
N LEU A 55 -4.97 8.12 13.66
CA LEU A 55 -4.20 7.09 14.35
C LEU A 55 -2.91 6.75 13.59
N ILE A 56 -3.00 6.49 12.29
CA ILE A 56 -1.84 6.18 11.45
C ILE A 56 -0.88 7.38 11.40
N ALA A 57 -1.39 8.61 11.27
CA ALA A 57 -0.57 9.82 11.28
C ALA A 57 0.19 9.96 12.61
N GLN A 58 -0.48 9.78 13.75
CA GLN A 58 0.17 9.83 15.05
C GLN A 58 1.23 8.74 15.21
N ARG A 59 0.94 7.51 14.76
CA ARG A 59 1.93 6.43 14.78
C ARG A 59 3.14 6.74 13.91
N PHE A 60 2.92 7.34 12.74
CA PHE A 60 3.95 7.67 11.77
C PHE A 60 4.89 8.80 12.23
N GLN A 61 4.47 9.59 13.24
CA GLN A 61 5.32 10.61 13.87
C GLN A 61 6.18 10.06 15.02
N ARG A 62 5.85 8.88 15.55
CA ARG A 62 6.68 8.18 16.54
C ARG A 62 7.89 7.56 15.83
N GLU A 63 8.93 7.25 16.60
CA GLU A 63 10.06 6.47 16.10
C GLU A 63 9.56 5.15 15.50
N ILE A 64 10.12 4.77 14.34
CA ILE A 64 9.85 3.49 13.68
C ILE A 64 11.19 2.83 13.40
N VAL A 65 11.45 1.70 14.05
CA VAL A 65 12.73 0.99 13.98
C VAL A 65 12.76 0.04 12.79
N THR A 66 11.69 -0.72 12.57
CA THR A 66 11.58 -1.74 11.54
C THR A 66 11.15 -1.16 10.20
N SER A 67 11.71 -1.69 9.10
CA SER A 67 11.22 -1.39 7.75
C SER A 67 9.82 -1.93 7.54
N GLU A 68 9.49 -3.08 8.11
CA GLU A 68 8.19 -3.72 7.98
C GLU A 68 7.05 -2.81 8.43
N LEU A 69 7.06 -2.35 9.69
CA LEU A 69 6.01 -1.44 10.17
C LEU A 69 5.94 -0.16 9.34
N ARG A 70 7.10 0.40 8.99
CA ARG A 70 7.16 1.63 8.19
C ARG A 70 6.47 1.45 6.84
N LEU A 71 6.74 0.33 6.15
CA LEU A 71 6.10 -0.01 4.89
C LEU A 71 4.60 -0.25 5.06
N MET A 72 4.16 -0.94 6.12
CA MET A 72 2.73 -1.17 6.37
C MET A 72 1.96 0.14 6.59
N LEU A 73 2.52 1.08 7.36
CA LEU A 73 1.91 2.40 7.55
C LEU A 73 1.87 3.22 6.25
N ILE A 74 2.94 3.15 5.44
CA ILE A 74 3.00 3.79 4.12
C ILE A 74 1.91 3.22 3.20
N GLN A 75 1.71 1.90 3.17
CA GLN A 75 0.68 1.26 2.34
C GLN A 75 -0.72 1.75 2.69
N VAL A 76 -1.06 1.92 3.98
CA VAL A 76 -2.35 2.49 4.38
C VAL A 76 -2.57 3.88 3.76
N PHE A 77 -1.56 4.75 3.80
CA PHE A 77 -1.66 6.07 3.17
C PHE A 77 -1.79 6.00 1.65
N ILE A 78 -1.03 5.10 1.00
CA ILE A 78 -1.10 4.89 -0.46
C ILE A 78 -2.50 4.47 -0.88
N VAL A 79 -3.10 3.51 -0.18
CA VAL A 79 -4.46 3.04 -0.47
C VAL A 79 -5.46 4.18 -0.37
N ILE A 80 -5.40 4.98 0.69
CA ILE A 80 -6.33 6.12 0.86
C ILE A 80 -6.13 7.17 -0.24
N LEU A 81 -4.88 7.45 -0.61
CA LEU A 81 -4.53 8.36 -1.71
C LEU A 81 -5.08 7.86 -3.05
N TRP A 82 -4.87 6.58 -3.36
CA TRP A 82 -5.32 5.95 -4.61
C TRP A 82 -6.85 5.94 -4.72
N LEU A 83 -7.55 5.59 -3.64
CA LEU A 83 -9.02 5.56 -3.63
C LEU A 83 -9.63 6.94 -3.87
N ASN A 84 -9.11 7.97 -3.21
CA ASN A 84 -9.59 9.33 -3.39
C ASN A 84 -8.55 10.37 -2.92
N PRO A 85 -7.80 11.01 -3.85
CA PRO A 85 -6.82 12.03 -3.50
C PRO A 85 -7.42 13.21 -2.74
N ASP A 86 -8.61 13.66 -3.14
CA ASP A 86 -9.27 14.80 -2.49
C ASP A 86 -9.55 14.51 -1.01
N ARG A 87 -10.06 13.31 -0.75
CA ARG A 87 -10.34 12.84 0.61
C ARG A 87 -9.06 12.63 1.42
N PHE A 88 -8.00 12.10 0.81
CA PHE A 88 -6.70 11.94 1.46
C PHE A 88 -6.18 13.28 1.99
N PHE A 89 -6.08 14.29 1.12
CA PHE A 89 -5.57 15.61 1.52
C PHE A 89 -6.51 16.32 2.48
N GLN A 90 -7.83 16.27 2.25
CA GLN A 90 -8.80 16.89 3.16
C GLN A 90 -8.71 16.30 4.57
N THR A 91 -8.63 14.97 4.67
CA THR A 91 -8.59 14.27 5.95
C THR A 91 -7.30 14.56 6.69
N LEU A 92 -6.14 14.45 6.03
CA LEU A 92 -4.84 14.75 6.66
C LEU A 92 -4.71 16.22 7.07
N ASN A 93 -5.22 17.17 6.28
CA ASN A 93 -5.23 18.58 6.66
C ASN A 93 -6.13 18.84 7.87
N THR A 94 -7.28 18.16 7.96
CA THR A 94 -8.18 18.25 9.12
C THR A 94 -7.51 17.67 10.37
N VAL A 95 -6.84 16.52 10.24
CA VAL A 95 -6.06 15.91 11.33
C VAL A 95 -4.94 16.84 11.78
N ALA A 96 -4.16 17.40 10.86
CA ALA A 96 -3.09 18.35 11.16
C ALA A 96 -3.57 19.66 11.82
N ALA A 97 -4.78 20.13 11.46
CA ALA A 97 -5.40 21.29 12.09
C ALA A 97 -5.82 21.00 13.54
N ASN A 98 -6.26 19.77 13.83
CA ASN A 98 -6.71 19.36 15.16
C ASN A 98 -5.56 18.88 16.06
N ASP A 99 -4.47 18.39 15.46
CA ASP A 99 -3.30 17.86 16.15
C ASP A 99 -2.01 18.38 15.49
N PRO A 100 -1.41 19.46 16.03
CA PRO A 100 -0.20 20.06 15.48
C PRO A 100 1.00 19.11 15.35
N SER A 101 1.06 18.02 16.11
CA SER A 101 2.14 17.02 16.01
C SER A 101 2.15 16.33 14.65
N THR A 102 1.02 16.32 13.94
CA THR A 102 0.85 15.64 12.65
C THR A 102 1.02 16.57 11.44
N GLN A 103 1.42 17.85 11.63
CA GLN A 103 1.53 18.83 10.54
C GLN A 103 2.50 18.43 9.43
N SER A 104 3.58 17.72 9.77
CA SER A 104 4.59 17.24 8.82
C SER A 104 4.19 15.93 8.13
N THR A 105 3.08 15.29 8.51
CA THR A 105 2.76 13.90 8.09
C THR A 105 2.72 13.76 6.57
N ILE A 106 2.07 14.67 5.84
CA ILE A 106 1.99 14.59 4.38
C ILE A 106 3.39 14.60 3.75
N ALA A 107 4.23 15.56 4.15
CA ALA A 107 5.58 15.70 3.62
C ALA A 107 6.46 14.50 4.01
N ASN A 108 6.38 14.05 5.27
CA ASN A 108 7.15 12.92 5.78
C ASN A 108 6.74 11.62 5.06
N PHE A 109 5.44 11.35 4.95
CA PHE A 109 4.89 10.19 4.24
C PHE A 109 5.46 10.10 2.83
N PHE A 110 5.34 11.18 2.07
CA PHE A 110 5.75 11.18 0.68
C PHE A 110 7.27 11.03 0.51
N ASN A 111 8.07 11.73 1.32
CA ASN A 111 9.53 11.60 1.25
C ASN A 111 9.98 10.19 1.63
N GLN A 112 9.38 9.63 2.68
CA GLN A 112 9.69 8.29 3.14
C GLN A 112 9.29 7.23 2.11
N TRP A 113 8.08 7.33 1.54
CA TRP A 113 7.62 6.42 0.49
C TRP A 113 8.55 6.46 -0.73
N MET A 114 8.95 7.65 -1.21
CA MET A 114 9.88 7.74 -2.33
C MET A 114 11.26 7.16 -2.02
N THR A 115 11.65 7.08 -0.74
CA THR A 115 12.93 6.51 -0.30
C THR A 115 12.84 4.99 -0.16
N ASP A 116 11.70 4.49 0.34
CA ASP A 116 11.48 3.09 0.64
C ASP A 116 10.86 2.29 -0.52
N CYS A 117 10.67 2.89 -1.71
CA CYS A 117 10.11 2.19 -2.87
C CYS A 117 10.87 0.89 -3.21
N GLU A 118 12.18 0.85 -2.98
CA GLU A 118 13.01 -0.33 -3.24
C GLU A 118 12.84 -1.46 -2.22
N LEU A 119 12.21 -1.17 -1.07
CA LEU A 119 11.98 -2.14 0.00
C LEU A 119 10.69 -2.95 -0.18
N PHE A 120 9.83 -2.60 -1.15
CA PHE A 120 8.63 -3.37 -1.45
C PHE A 120 8.99 -4.68 -2.18
N ALA A 121 8.93 -5.80 -1.46
CA ALA A 121 9.28 -7.12 -1.97
C ALA A 121 8.09 -7.90 -2.53
N GLY A 122 6.95 -7.92 -1.81
CA GLY A 122 5.77 -8.71 -2.17
C GLY A 122 5.03 -8.20 -3.42
N ILE A 123 4.36 -9.11 -4.14
CA ILE A 123 3.56 -8.78 -5.34
C ILE A 123 2.49 -7.74 -4.98
N HIS A 124 1.75 -8.00 -3.90
CA HIS A 124 0.70 -7.11 -3.42
C HIS A 124 1.25 -5.71 -3.11
N ASP A 125 2.32 -5.64 -2.32
CA ASP A 125 2.94 -4.39 -1.89
C ASP A 125 3.42 -3.55 -3.08
N ARG A 126 4.01 -4.20 -4.08
CA ARG A 126 4.40 -3.56 -5.34
C ARG A 126 3.19 -3.10 -6.14
N ARG A 127 2.10 -3.89 -6.22
CA ARG A 127 0.84 -3.49 -6.87
C ARG A 127 0.27 -2.22 -6.20
N VAL A 128 0.19 -2.19 -4.87
CA VAL A 128 -0.27 -1.02 -4.10
C VAL A 128 0.60 0.20 -4.38
N SER A 129 1.93 0.07 -4.30
CA SER A 129 2.87 1.16 -4.59
C SER A 129 2.75 1.65 -6.04
N ALA A 130 2.59 0.75 -7.01
CA ALA A 130 2.37 1.11 -8.41
C ALA A 130 1.09 1.94 -8.61
N LEU A 131 -0.04 1.52 -8.03
CA LEU A 131 -1.31 2.25 -8.08
C LEU A 131 -1.18 3.65 -7.47
N GLY A 132 -0.48 3.76 -6.35
CA GLY A 132 -0.16 5.04 -5.73
C GLY A 132 0.65 5.95 -6.66
N LEU A 133 1.74 5.44 -7.23
CA LEU A 133 2.62 6.21 -8.10
C LEU A 133 1.89 6.67 -9.38
N CYS A 134 1.06 5.82 -9.97
CA CYS A 134 0.17 6.20 -11.07
C CYS A 134 -0.82 7.30 -10.68
N THR A 135 -1.30 7.28 -9.44
CA THR A 135 -2.16 8.35 -8.90
C THR A 135 -1.40 9.67 -8.83
N LEU A 136 -0.13 9.65 -8.38
CA LEU A 136 0.71 10.85 -8.36
C LEU A 136 1.00 11.42 -9.74
N LEU A 137 1.25 10.57 -10.75
CA LEU A 137 1.45 11.01 -12.13
C LEU A 137 0.24 11.74 -12.73
N ARG A 138 -0.96 11.44 -12.22
CA ARG A 138 -2.24 11.99 -12.69
C ARG A 138 -2.83 13.01 -11.71
N ILE A 139 -2.06 13.43 -10.71
CA ILE A 139 -2.63 14.21 -9.62
C ILE A 139 -3.05 15.60 -10.08
N ASP A 140 -4.13 16.13 -9.50
CA ASP A 140 -4.60 17.47 -9.80
C ASP A 140 -3.55 18.52 -9.40
N SER A 141 -3.38 19.53 -10.26
CA SER A 141 -2.50 20.69 -10.06
C SER A 141 -2.63 21.34 -8.67
N LYS A 142 -3.82 21.31 -8.05
CA LYS A 142 -4.05 21.85 -6.70
C LYS A 142 -3.22 21.18 -5.60
N TYR A 143 -2.73 19.95 -5.85
CA TYR A 143 -1.88 19.20 -4.92
C TYR A 143 -0.39 19.27 -5.25
N TYR A 144 -0.01 19.97 -6.32
CA TYR A 144 1.38 20.01 -6.77
C TYR A 144 2.33 20.59 -5.71
N SER A 145 1.86 21.54 -4.88
CA SER A 145 2.64 22.09 -3.77
C SER A 145 3.03 21.05 -2.71
N ALA A 146 2.24 19.99 -2.55
CA ALA A 146 2.54 18.90 -1.60
C ALA A 146 3.57 17.91 -2.14
N ILE A 147 3.74 17.83 -3.48
CA ILE A 147 4.58 16.81 -4.13
C ILE A 147 5.71 17.37 -5.00
N SER A 148 5.85 18.68 -5.14
CA SER A 148 6.75 19.33 -6.11
C SER A 148 8.20 18.84 -6.00
N ASN A 149 8.67 18.62 -4.77
CA ASN A 149 10.04 18.19 -4.51
C ASN A 149 10.28 16.70 -4.83
N LEU A 150 9.21 15.93 -5.04
CA LEU A 150 9.24 14.50 -5.27
C LEU A 150 9.12 14.16 -6.75
N VAL A 151 8.64 15.10 -7.58
CA VAL A 151 8.42 14.90 -9.02
C VAL A 151 9.60 14.22 -9.73
N PRO A 152 10.88 14.59 -9.46
CA PRO A 152 12.02 13.92 -10.08
C PRO A 152 12.19 12.44 -9.68
N LYS A 153 11.59 12.00 -8.56
CA LYS A 153 11.68 10.63 -8.01
C LYS A 153 10.51 9.74 -8.43
N ILE A 154 9.35 10.31 -8.80
CA ILE A 154 8.14 9.53 -9.10
C ILE A 154 8.40 8.56 -10.26
N LEU A 155 8.92 9.05 -11.40
CA LEU A 155 9.13 8.21 -12.58
C LEU A 155 10.20 7.12 -12.37
N PRO A 156 11.38 7.42 -11.79
CA PRO A 156 12.34 6.37 -11.42
C PRO A 156 11.74 5.28 -10.53
N ASN A 157 10.96 5.67 -9.51
CA ASN A 157 10.30 4.71 -8.62
C ASN A 157 9.22 3.89 -9.34
N CYS A 158 8.51 4.47 -10.31
CA CYS A 158 7.59 3.69 -11.16
C CYS A 158 8.36 2.58 -11.87
N ILE A 159 9.46 2.92 -12.55
CA ILE A 159 10.28 1.97 -13.31
C ILE A 159 10.76 0.84 -12.39
N HIS A 160 11.28 1.19 -11.21
CA HIS A 160 11.73 0.21 -10.22
C HIS A 160 10.62 -0.77 -9.84
N ILE A 161 9.46 -0.26 -9.42
CA ILE A 161 8.32 -1.08 -8.98
C ILE A 161 7.83 -2.00 -10.12
N TYR A 162 7.67 -1.47 -11.33
CA TYR A 162 7.22 -2.26 -12.48
C TYR A 162 8.22 -3.34 -12.88
N GLN A 163 9.52 -3.06 -12.85
CA GLN A 163 10.55 -4.07 -13.08
C GLN A 163 10.50 -5.19 -12.02
N GLY A 164 10.25 -4.83 -10.76
CA GLY A 164 10.04 -5.81 -9.68
C GLY A 164 8.83 -6.71 -9.96
N LEU A 165 7.69 -6.12 -10.34
CA LEU A 165 6.48 -6.87 -10.70
C LEU A 165 6.72 -7.83 -11.87
N MET A 166 7.32 -7.35 -12.96
CA MET A 166 7.60 -8.18 -14.13
C MET A 166 8.45 -9.41 -13.79
N LYS A 167 9.49 -9.25 -12.96
CA LYS A 167 10.35 -10.36 -12.54
C LYS A 167 9.60 -11.41 -11.74
N THR A 168 8.71 -10.98 -10.86
CA THR A 168 7.93 -11.91 -10.03
C THR A 168 6.90 -12.68 -10.86
N TYR A 169 6.23 -12.04 -11.82
CA TYR A 169 5.32 -12.76 -12.73
C TYR A 169 6.03 -13.75 -13.65
N GLN A 170 7.25 -13.43 -14.09
CA GLN A 170 8.05 -14.34 -14.91
C GLN A 170 8.41 -15.62 -14.14
N HIS A 171 8.86 -15.50 -12.88
CA HIS A 171 9.16 -16.68 -12.06
C HIS A 171 7.93 -17.55 -11.80
N ASN A 172 6.78 -16.94 -11.48
CA ASN A 172 5.56 -17.73 -11.23
C ASN A 172 5.07 -18.50 -12.47
N ASN A 173 5.25 -17.94 -13.67
CA ASN A 173 4.87 -18.61 -14.92
C ASN A 173 5.86 -19.73 -15.30
N ASP A 174 7.14 -19.59 -14.93
CA ASP A 174 8.14 -20.62 -15.17
C ASP A 174 7.95 -21.81 -14.21
N ASP A 175 7.58 -21.55 -12.93
CA ASP A 175 7.28 -22.59 -11.93
C ASP A 175 5.99 -23.39 -12.23
N ASP A 176 5.03 -22.82 -12.97
CA ASP A 176 3.83 -23.53 -13.47
C ASP A 176 4.10 -24.35 -14.76
N SER A 177 5.32 -24.27 -15.31
CA SER A 177 5.68 -24.89 -16.60
C SER A 177 6.63 -26.09 -16.52
N ASP A 178 7.15 -26.42 -15.32
CA ASP A 178 8.11 -27.51 -15.14
C ASP A 178 7.46 -28.77 -14.53
N ASP A 179 6.94 -29.61 -15.44
CA ASP A 179 6.98 -31.07 -15.27
C ASP A 179 8.46 -31.50 -15.42
N ASP A 180 8.98 -32.17 -14.38
CA ASP A 180 10.30 -32.81 -14.28
C ASP A 180 11.56 -31.92 -14.34
N THR A 181 12.12 -31.57 -13.18
CA THR A 181 13.47 -32.07 -12.76
C THR A 181 13.78 -31.80 -11.28
N ASP A 182 14.05 -32.88 -10.54
CA ASP A 182 14.62 -32.87 -9.18
C ASP A 182 15.91 -32.02 -9.09
N ASN A 183 15.96 -31.08 -8.13
CA ASN A 183 17.05 -31.01 -7.13
C ASN A 183 16.81 -29.95 -6.03
N ASP A 184 16.74 -30.46 -4.81
CA ASP A 184 17.28 -29.95 -3.54
C ASP A 184 17.07 -28.48 -3.11
N ASP A 185 16.17 -28.36 -2.12
CA ASP A 185 16.40 -27.73 -0.81
C ASP A 185 16.82 -26.26 -0.76
N ASP A 186 15.84 -25.36 -0.67
CA ASP A 186 15.78 -24.45 0.48
C ASP A 186 14.31 -24.05 0.73
N SER A 187 13.82 -24.43 1.90
CA SER A 187 12.44 -24.23 2.34
C SER A 187 12.12 -22.74 2.52
N VAL A 188 11.46 -22.13 1.53
CA VAL A 188 10.73 -20.87 1.72
C VAL A 188 9.27 -21.23 2.00
N PRO A 189 8.68 -20.84 3.15
CA PRO A 189 7.27 -21.09 3.40
C PRO A 189 6.44 -20.40 2.31
N SER A 190 5.68 -21.20 1.57
CA SER A 190 4.66 -20.76 0.63
C SER A 190 3.73 -19.75 1.33
N GLU A 191 3.87 -18.48 0.98
CA GLU A 191 2.84 -17.49 1.29
C GLU A 191 1.55 -17.91 0.60
N ILE A 192 0.46 -17.78 1.34
CA ILE A 192 -0.87 -18.27 1.03
C ILE A 192 -1.32 -17.75 -0.34
N ASP A 193 -1.63 -18.69 -1.23
CA ASP A 193 -2.35 -18.50 -2.48
C ASP A 193 -3.71 -17.83 -2.19
N ASP A 194 -3.76 -16.51 -2.36
CA ASP A 194 -5.02 -15.76 -2.46
C ASP A 194 -5.62 -16.06 -3.83
N GLY A 195 -6.27 -17.23 -3.91
CA GLY A 195 -6.95 -17.72 -5.10
C GLY A 195 -8.15 -16.86 -5.48
N GLU A 196 -7.91 -15.80 -6.25
CA GLU A 196 -8.89 -15.16 -7.12
C GLU A 196 -8.19 -14.55 -8.35
N ASP A 197 -8.03 -15.31 -9.44
CA ASP A 197 -7.80 -14.72 -10.78
C ASP A 197 -8.51 -15.55 -11.88
N GLU A 198 -9.85 -15.61 -11.80
CA GLU A 198 -10.67 -15.78 -13.01
C GLU A 198 -10.66 -14.45 -13.79
N ASN A 199 -9.70 -14.25 -14.71
CA ASN A 199 -9.84 -13.69 -16.09
C ASN A 199 -8.53 -13.15 -16.71
N ILE A 200 -7.48 -13.97 -16.84
CA ILE A 200 -6.33 -13.63 -17.68
C ILE A 200 -6.59 -14.12 -19.11
N GLN A 201 -7.48 -13.43 -19.85
CA GLN A 201 -7.62 -13.60 -21.31
C GLN A 201 -7.41 -12.29 -22.08
N HIS A 202 -7.07 -11.20 -21.39
CA HIS A 202 -6.93 -9.88 -21.99
C HIS A 202 -5.49 -9.33 -22.07
N GLU A 203 -4.51 -9.93 -21.39
CA GLU A 203 -3.12 -9.42 -21.41
C GLU A 203 -2.33 -9.83 -22.65
N ASP A 204 -2.57 -11.03 -23.19
CA ASP A 204 -1.88 -11.50 -24.41
C ASP A 204 -2.18 -10.63 -25.63
N ASP A 205 -3.42 -10.15 -25.75
CA ASP A 205 -3.87 -9.30 -26.87
C ASP A 205 -3.29 -7.87 -26.79
N PHE A 206 -2.83 -7.43 -25.61
CA PHE A 206 -2.17 -6.13 -25.44
C PHE A 206 -0.68 -6.21 -25.80
N LEU A 207 0.00 -7.29 -25.44
CA LEU A 207 1.42 -7.50 -25.73
C LEU A 207 1.69 -7.75 -27.22
N GLU A 208 0.78 -8.42 -27.94
CA GLU A 208 0.87 -8.57 -29.40
C GLU A 208 0.76 -7.23 -30.13
N LYS A 209 -0.14 -6.34 -29.68
CA LYS A 209 -0.31 -5.00 -30.28
C LYS A 209 0.90 -4.10 -30.11
N LEU A 210 1.76 -4.34 -29.12
CA LEU A 210 2.99 -3.58 -28.89
C LEU A 210 4.17 -4.10 -29.73
N LYS A 211 4.19 -5.38 -30.10
CA LYS A 211 5.24 -5.98 -30.94
C LYS A 211 5.05 -5.72 -32.44
N GLY A 212 3.87 -5.25 -32.85
CA GLY A 212 3.56 -4.91 -34.23
C GLY A 212 3.59 -3.40 -34.52
N LYS A 213 4.79 -2.79 -34.55
CA LYS A 213 5.06 -1.53 -35.30
C LYS A 213 6.53 -1.40 -35.66
#